data_AF-A0AAW1V7H0-F1
#
_entry.id   AF-A0AAW1V7H0-F1
#
_cell.length_a   1.000
_cell.length_b   1.000
_cell.length_c   1.000
_cell.angle_alpha   90.00
_cell.angle_beta   90.00
_cell.angle_gamma   90.00
#
_symmetry.space_group_name_H-M   'P 1'
#
loop_
_entity.id
_entity.type
_entity.pdbx_description
1 polymer ?
#
loop_
_entity_poly.entity_id
_entity_poly.type
_entity_poly.pdbx_seq_one_letter_code
_entity_poly.pdbx_strand_id
1 'polypeptide(L)'
;MPPSVFVNPDELADLQRLGILKTFIGEFVDIELTEHEATNHTVYIFIETDDFSKVSLTLPFHARYQRSQISGGYGKAVLNKPRLLVRCLQKKEKLCEKFSTEAPCDFRGDEKCQWFDIKYKSLLEVNEMLVPVGDLDHYPLVSIVTLSIGCMGCIYILSLFSVFSKKPI
;
A
#
# COMPACT_ATOMS: atom_id res chain seq x y z
N MET A 1 -4.76 1.30 6.56
CA MET A 1 -3.42 0.76 6.29
C MET A 1 -2.40 1.65 6.97
N PRO A 2 -1.45 1.06 7.72
CA PRO A 2 -0.32 1.80 8.31
C PRO A 2 0.66 2.25 7.23
N PRO A 3 1.58 3.19 7.52
CA PRO A 3 2.45 3.79 6.51
C PRO A 3 3.42 2.78 5.89
N SER A 4 3.73 1.70 6.61
CA SER A 4 4.64 0.66 6.14
C SER A 4 4.08 -0.24 5.02
N VAL A 5 2.78 -0.18 4.75
CA VAL A 5 2.13 -0.98 3.70
C VAL A 5 1.11 -0.15 2.93
N PHE A 6 0.85 -0.53 1.69
CA PHE A 6 -0.19 0.09 0.89
C PHE A 6 -0.93 -0.92 0.04
N VAL A 7 -2.05 -0.46 -0.50
CA VAL A 7 -2.86 -1.21 -1.45
C VAL A 7 -2.82 -0.40 -2.73
N ASN A 8 -2.52 -1.06 -3.84
CA ASN A 8 -2.40 -0.38 -5.12
C ASN A 8 -3.81 -0.03 -5.66
N PRO A 9 -4.15 1.26 -5.87
CA PRO A 9 -5.45 1.65 -6.42
C PRO A 9 -5.75 1.04 -7.78
N ASP A 10 -4.74 0.89 -8.65
CA ASP A 10 -4.91 0.33 -10.00
C ASP A 10 -5.25 -1.17 -9.93
N GLU A 11 -4.56 -1.90 -9.05
CA GLU A 11 -4.84 -3.32 -8.79
C GLU A 11 -6.25 -3.52 -8.23
N LEU A 12 -6.70 -2.66 -7.32
CA LEU A 12 -8.08 -2.70 -6.83
C LEU A 12 -9.10 -2.38 -7.93
N ALA A 13 -8.83 -1.40 -8.78
CA ALA A 13 -9.70 -1.06 -9.90
C ALA A 13 -9.89 -2.26 -10.84
N ASP A 14 -8.82 -3.01 -11.09
CA ASP A 14 -8.89 -4.26 -11.86
C ASP A 14 -9.71 -5.34 -11.16
N LEU A 15 -9.48 -5.58 -9.87
CA LEU A 15 -10.28 -6.55 -9.08
C LEU A 15 -11.77 -6.18 -9.04
N GLN A 16 -12.07 -4.89 -9.00
CA GLN A 16 -13.44 -4.38 -9.05
C GLN A 16 -14.06 -4.57 -10.44
N ARG A 17 -13.32 -4.32 -11.51
CA ARG A 17 -13.78 -4.57 -12.89
C ARG A 17 -14.05 -6.05 -13.14
N LEU A 18 -13.27 -6.94 -12.53
CA LEU A 18 -13.48 -8.38 -12.57
C LEU A 18 -14.62 -8.87 -11.66
N GLY A 19 -15.20 -7.99 -10.84
CA GLY A 19 -16.28 -8.34 -9.90
C GLY A 19 -15.81 -9.20 -8.73
N ILE A 20 -14.50 -9.27 -8.47
CA ILE A 20 -13.92 -10.09 -7.39
C ILE A 20 -14.08 -9.38 -6.04
N LEU A 21 -13.88 -8.06 -6.02
CA LEU A 21 -14.00 -7.23 -4.82
C LEU A 21 -14.77 -5.95 -5.13
N LYS A 22 -15.61 -5.50 -4.20
CA LYS A 22 -16.19 -4.15 -4.22
C LYS A 22 -15.43 -3.29 -3.21
N THR A 23 -14.67 -2.30 -3.66
CA THR A 23 -13.78 -1.52 -2.79
C THR A 23 -13.88 -0.03 -3.04
N PHE A 24 -13.58 0.77 -2.02
CA PHE A 24 -13.46 2.22 -2.15
C PHE A 24 -12.27 2.75 -1.37
N ILE A 25 -11.51 3.66 -2.00
CA ILE A 25 -10.45 4.43 -1.38
C ILE A 25 -10.81 5.90 -1.56
N GLY A 26 -11.01 6.61 -0.45
CA GLY A 26 -11.41 8.02 -0.47
C GLY A 26 -10.25 9.01 -0.62
N GLU A 27 -9.02 8.54 -0.52
CA GLU A 27 -7.80 9.35 -0.50
C GLU A 27 -6.89 8.94 -1.66
N PHE A 28 -6.09 9.89 -2.16
CA PHE A 28 -5.04 9.56 -3.12
C PHE A 28 -3.95 8.75 -2.42
N VAL A 29 -3.60 7.59 -2.99
CA VAL A 29 -2.53 6.74 -2.50
C VAL A 29 -1.35 6.90 -3.44
N ASP A 30 -0.36 7.69 -3.02
CA ASP A 30 0.92 7.73 -3.70
C ASP A 30 1.67 6.43 -3.42
N ILE A 31 1.88 5.61 -4.44
CA ILE A 31 2.52 4.30 -4.33
C ILE A 31 4.06 4.41 -4.24
N GLU A 32 4.63 5.56 -4.61
CA GLU A 32 6.07 5.79 -4.67
C GLU A 32 6.64 6.35 -3.35
N LEU A 33 5.77 6.88 -2.47
CA LEU A 33 6.21 7.35 -1.16
C LEU A 33 6.84 6.23 -0.32
N THR A 34 7.89 6.60 0.40
CA THR A 34 8.55 5.74 1.39
C THR A 34 7.75 5.69 2.69
N GLU A 35 8.02 4.69 3.54
CA GLU A 35 7.29 4.48 4.81
C GLU A 35 7.33 5.71 5.73
N HIS A 36 8.47 6.38 5.84
CA HIS A 36 8.67 7.52 6.74
C HIS A 36 8.07 8.83 6.25
N GLU A 37 7.66 8.89 4.98
CA GLU A 37 6.99 10.03 4.35
C GLU A 37 5.49 9.76 4.11
N ALA A 38 5.09 8.49 4.11
CA ALA A 38 3.72 8.07 3.91
C ALA A 38 2.85 8.34 5.13
N THR A 39 1.56 8.54 4.87
CA THR A 39 0.51 8.62 5.90
C THR A 39 -0.35 7.37 5.87
N ASN A 40 -1.11 7.17 6.95
CA ASN A 40 -2.14 6.12 6.96
C ASN A 40 -3.21 6.45 5.91
N HIS A 41 -3.65 5.44 5.17
CA HIS A 41 -4.82 5.53 4.28
C HIS A 41 -5.83 4.43 4.60
N THR A 42 -7.10 4.67 4.30
CA THR A 42 -8.18 3.72 4.61
C THR A 42 -8.77 3.12 3.33
N VAL A 43 -8.94 1.80 3.34
CA VAL A 43 -9.60 1.04 2.25
C VAL A 43 -10.89 0.45 2.80
N TYR A 44 -12.00 0.74 2.14
CA TYR A 44 -13.30 0.17 2.45
C TYR A 44 -13.59 -0.99 1.52
N ILE A 45 -14.12 -2.08 2.08
CA ILE A 45 -14.46 -3.30 1.34
C ILE A 45 -15.91 -3.63 1.65
N PHE A 46 -16.72 -3.75 0.59
CA PHE A 46 -18.16 -3.96 0.70
C PHE A 46 -18.46 -5.42 0.43
N ILE A 47 -19.15 -6.04 1.39
CA ILE A 47 -19.50 -7.46 1.34
C ILE A 47 -21.01 -7.56 1.44
N GLU A 48 -21.60 -8.15 0.41
CA GLU A 48 -23.01 -8.52 0.38
C GLU A 48 -23.06 -10.05 0.52
N THR A 49 -23.53 -10.54 1.67
CA THR A 49 -23.66 -11.97 1.96
C THR A 49 -24.93 -12.21 2.77
N ASP A 50 -25.60 -13.32 2.49
CA ASP A 50 -26.75 -13.79 3.26
C ASP A 50 -26.31 -14.58 4.52
N ASP A 51 -25.09 -15.10 4.52
CA ASP A 51 -24.48 -15.80 5.65
C ASP A 51 -23.36 -14.96 6.28
N PHE A 52 -23.63 -14.45 7.49
CA PHE A 52 -22.68 -13.67 8.29
C PHE A 52 -21.79 -14.54 9.19
N SER A 53 -21.96 -15.87 9.20
CA SER A 53 -21.23 -16.76 10.10
C SER A 53 -19.76 -16.94 9.70
N LYS A 54 -19.46 -16.95 8.39
CA LYS A 54 -18.10 -17.09 7.86
C LYS A 54 -17.94 -16.37 6.54
N VAL A 55 -17.03 -15.40 6.51
CA VAL A 55 -16.66 -14.64 5.32
C VAL A 55 -15.17 -14.79 5.08
N SER A 56 -14.78 -15.09 3.85
CA SER A 56 -13.38 -15.16 3.42
C SER A 56 -13.15 -14.13 2.33
N LEU A 57 -12.10 -13.33 2.50
CA LEU A 57 -11.75 -12.26 1.58
C LEU A 57 -10.23 -12.20 1.43
N THR A 58 -9.78 -11.92 0.21
CA THR A 58 -8.36 -11.72 -0.11
C THR A 58 -8.18 -10.31 -0.62
N LEU A 59 -7.30 -9.54 0.03
CA LEU A 59 -6.94 -8.18 -0.37
C LEU A 59 -5.43 -8.15 -0.63
N PRO A 60 -4.97 -7.86 -1.86
CA PRO A 60 -3.55 -7.67 -2.12
C PRO A 60 -3.06 -6.38 -1.46
N PHE A 61 -1.87 -6.44 -0.87
CA PHE A 61 -1.18 -5.29 -0.31
C PHE A 61 0.32 -5.45 -0.50
N HIS A 62 1.02 -4.34 -0.48
CA HIS A 62 2.45 -4.21 -0.79
C HIS A 62 3.16 -3.52 0.36
N ALA A 63 4.38 -3.94 0.67
CA ALA A 63 5.23 -3.24 1.63
C ALA A 63 5.84 -1.98 0.98
N ARG A 64 5.89 -0.88 1.73
CA ARG A 64 6.62 0.33 1.28
C ARG A 64 8.11 0.20 1.53
N TYR A 65 8.87 0.93 0.72
CA TYR A 65 10.29 1.13 0.97
C TYR A 65 10.52 1.74 2.35
N GLN A 66 11.32 1.03 3.14
CA GLN A 66 11.70 1.42 4.49
C GLN A 66 12.94 2.31 4.45
N ARG A 67 13.11 3.16 5.47
CA ARG A 67 14.29 4.01 5.59
C ARG A 67 15.55 3.17 5.71
N SER A 68 16.59 3.51 4.94
CA SER A 68 17.91 2.88 5.05
C SER A 68 18.54 3.13 6.42
N GLN A 69 19.32 2.17 6.91
CA GLN A 69 20.00 2.26 8.21
C GLN A 69 21.44 1.78 8.14
N ILE A 70 22.25 2.24 9.10
CA ILE A 70 23.63 1.77 9.28
C ILE A 70 23.58 0.27 9.60
N SER A 71 24.46 -0.50 8.97
CA SER A 71 24.52 -1.97 9.03
C SER A 71 23.32 -2.72 8.44
N GLY A 72 22.45 -2.01 7.71
CA GLY A 72 21.30 -2.61 7.03
C GLY A 72 20.37 -3.40 7.98
N GLY A 73 19.72 -4.45 7.46
CA GLY A 73 18.86 -5.36 8.24
C GLY A 73 17.41 -5.36 7.76
N TYR A 74 16.47 -5.37 8.71
CA TYR A 74 15.03 -5.40 8.44
C TYR A 74 14.27 -4.32 9.22
N GLY A 75 13.39 -3.61 8.52
CA GLY A 75 12.32 -2.81 9.09
C GLY A 75 11.07 -3.66 9.38
N LYS A 76 10.17 -3.14 10.22
CA LYS A 76 8.94 -3.84 10.62
C LYS A 76 7.72 -3.18 9.99
N ALA A 77 6.97 -3.95 9.21
CA ALA A 77 5.65 -3.59 8.72
C ALA A 77 4.58 -4.29 9.56
N VAL A 78 3.90 -3.55 10.42
CA VAL A 78 2.86 -4.10 11.31
C VAL A 78 1.50 -3.97 10.64
N LEU A 79 0.82 -5.08 10.38
CA LEU A 79 -0.55 -5.06 9.87
C LEU A 79 -1.54 -5.37 10.99
N ASN A 80 -2.45 -4.42 11.23
CA ASN A 80 -3.50 -4.57 12.21
C ASN A 80 -4.72 -5.28 11.62
N LYS A 81 -5.42 -6.02 12.48
CA LYS A 81 -6.71 -6.60 12.15
C LYS A 81 -7.70 -5.54 11.65
N PRO A 82 -8.42 -5.77 10.54
CA PRO A 82 -9.37 -4.80 10.02
C PRO A 82 -10.60 -4.65 10.92
N ARG A 83 -11.26 -3.49 10.86
CA ARG A 83 -12.53 -3.25 11.55
C ARG A 83 -13.66 -3.84 10.70
N LEU A 84 -14.61 -4.52 11.35
CA LEU A 84 -15.81 -5.01 10.67
C LEU A 84 -16.97 -4.09 11.02
N LEU A 85 -17.53 -3.47 9.99
CA LEU A 85 -18.61 -2.49 10.11
C LEU A 85 -19.90 -3.09 9.56
N VAL A 86 -21.01 -2.90 10.29
CA VAL A 86 -22.34 -3.32 9.85
C VAL A 86 -23.30 -2.15 9.77
N ARG A 87 -24.11 -2.11 8.73
CA ARG A 87 -25.16 -1.11 8.53
C ARG A 87 -26.51 -1.71 8.87
N CYS A 88 -27.17 -1.18 9.88
CA CYS A 88 -28.50 -1.63 10.28
C CYS A 88 -29.55 -0.89 9.45
N LEU A 89 -30.34 -1.61 8.65
CA LEU A 89 -31.45 -1.02 7.90
C LEU A 89 -32.66 -0.71 8.80
N GLN A 90 -32.78 -1.37 9.96
CA GLN A 90 -33.85 -1.14 10.93
C GLN A 90 -33.28 -0.75 12.31
N LYS A 91 -33.82 0.32 12.91
CA LYS A 91 -33.39 0.87 14.21
C LYS A 91 -33.70 -0.01 15.44
N LYS A 92 -34.27 -1.21 15.26
CA LYS A 92 -34.81 -2.04 16.37
C LYS A 92 -33.88 -3.13 16.88
N GLU A 93 -32.70 -3.30 16.28
CA GLU A 93 -31.75 -4.30 16.74
C GLU A 93 -30.85 -3.71 17.83
N LYS A 94 -30.82 -4.37 19.00
CA LYS A 94 -29.97 -3.98 20.16
C LYS A 94 -28.49 -3.81 19.82
N LEU A 95 -28.04 -4.37 18.70
CA LEU A 95 -26.67 -4.26 18.18
C LEU A 95 -26.32 -2.81 17.74
N CYS A 96 -27.33 -2.01 17.39
CA CYS A 96 -27.19 -0.72 16.71
C CYS A 96 -27.38 0.49 17.64
N GLU A 97 -27.22 0.32 18.95
CA GLU A 97 -27.63 1.33 19.95
C GLU A 97 -26.48 2.17 20.53
N LYS A 98 -25.19 1.80 20.36
CA LYS A 98 -24.13 2.39 21.21
C LYS A 98 -22.97 3.11 20.52
N PHE A 99 -22.54 2.75 19.30
CA PHE A 99 -21.38 3.40 18.66
C PHE A 99 -21.48 3.37 17.14
N SER A 100 -21.70 4.54 16.55
CA SER A 100 -21.75 4.69 15.10
C SER A 100 -20.51 5.44 14.59
N THR A 101 -19.88 4.89 13.56
CA THR A 101 -18.82 5.53 12.76
C THR A 101 -19.39 5.89 11.41
N GLU A 102 -19.02 7.06 10.90
CA GLU A 102 -19.40 7.47 9.56
C GLU A 102 -18.42 6.90 8.52
N ALA A 103 -18.95 6.21 7.50
CA ALA A 103 -18.17 5.61 6.41
C ALA A 103 -19.00 5.59 5.11
N PRO A 104 -18.36 5.44 3.95
CA PRO A 104 -19.07 5.42 2.67
C PRO A 104 -20.19 4.37 2.64
N CYS A 105 -21.32 4.70 2.02
CA CYS A 105 -22.49 3.83 1.96
C CYS A 105 -22.30 2.63 1.03
N ASP A 106 -21.51 2.82 -0.04
CA ASP A 106 -21.23 1.84 -1.07
C ASP A 106 -19.81 2.05 -1.66
N PHE A 107 -19.47 1.23 -2.66
CA PHE A 107 -18.17 1.27 -3.33
C PHE A 107 -17.98 2.50 -4.25
N ARG A 108 -19.04 3.28 -4.51
CA ARG A 108 -18.93 4.54 -5.28
C ARG A 108 -18.42 5.66 -4.39
N GLY A 109 -18.84 5.63 -3.13
CA GLY A 109 -18.40 6.58 -2.11
C GLY A 109 -19.00 7.97 -2.24
N ASP A 110 -20.11 8.10 -2.97
CA ASP A 110 -20.84 9.35 -3.17
C ASP A 110 -21.51 9.85 -1.88
N GLU A 111 -21.98 8.91 -1.04
CA GLU A 111 -22.69 9.20 0.20
C GLU A 111 -22.02 8.54 1.40
N LYS A 112 -22.21 9.15 2.58
CA LYS A 112 -21.76 8.62 3.86
C LYS A 112 -22.94 8.12 4.69
N CYS A 113 -22.73 6.98 5.34
CA CYS A 113 -23.71 6.28 6.14
C CYS A 113 -23.20 6.06 7.56
N GLN A 114 -24.14 5.80 8.47
CA GLN A 114 -23.87 5.44 9.85
C GLN A 114 -23.67 3.92 9.95
N TRP A 115 -22.50 3.51 10.47
CA TRP A 115 -22.07 2.11 10.57
C TRP A 115 -21.69 1.76 12.00
N PHE A 116 -21.97 0.53 12.41
CA PHE A 116 -21.64 0.04 13.75
C PHE A 116 -20.41 -0.88 13.70
N ASP A 117 -19.46 -0.63 14.59
CA ASP A 117 -18.28 -1.47 14.74
C ASP A 117 -18.61 -2.72 15.56
N ILE A 118 -18.40 -3.88 14.98
CA ILE A 118 -18.65 -5.17 15.63
C ILE A 118 -17.36 -5.95 15.86
N LYS A 119 -17.32 -6.63 17.00
CA LYS A 119 -16.24 -7.57 17.31
C LYS A 119 -16.50 -8.89 16.58
N TYR A 120 -15.47 -9.41 15.95
CA TYR A 120 -15.50 -10.70 15.25
C TYR A 120 -14.23 -11.50 15.57
N LYS A 121 -14.23 -12.80 15.27
CA LYS A 121 -13.01 -13.62 15.32
C LYS A 121 -12.35 -13.56 13.95
N SER A 122 -11.08 -13.16 13.90
CA SER A 122 -10.29 -13.08 12.67
C SER A 122 -9.22 -14.16 12.71
N LEU A 123 -8.97 -14.80 11.57
CA LEU A 123 -7.75 -15.61 11.38
C LEU A 123 -6.51 -14.73 11.19
N LEU A 124 -6.71 -13.51 10.72
CA LEU A 124 -5.67 -12.50 10.56
C LEU A 124 -5.46 -11.83 11.93
N GLU A 125 -4.44 -12.31 12.64
CA GLU A 125 -3.90 -11.67 13.85
C GLU A 125 -2.97 -10.51 13.47
N VAL A 126 -2.57 -9.69 14.45
CA VAL A 126 -1.57 -8.63 14.21
C VAL A 126 -0.30 -9.31 13.73
N ASN A 127 0.05 -9.08 12.47
CA ASN A 127 1.18 -9.75 11.84
C ASN A 127 2.29 -8.73 11.60
N GLU A 128 3.47 -9.01 12.13
CA GLU A 128 4.68 -8.24 11.84
C GLU A 128 5.37 -8.88 10.63
N MET A 129 5.45 -8.13 9.53
CA MET A 129 6.23 -8.51 8.36
C MET A 129 7.59 -7.82 8.42
N LEU A 130 8.66 -8.58 8.20
CA LEU A 130 10.01 -8.05 8.09
C LEU A 130 10.29 -7.62 6.66
N VAL A 131 10.67 -6.35 6.48
CA VAL A 131 10.95 -5.74 5.17
C VAL A 131 12.43 -5.37 5.13
N PRO A 132 13.21 -5.82 4.14
CA PRO A 132 14.63 -5.49 4.08
C PRO A 132 14.84 -3.98 3.92
N VAL A 133 15.84 -3.44 4.62
CA VAL A 133 16.24 -2.03 4.53
C VAL A 133 17.59 -1.89 3.85
N GLY A 134 17.81 -0.74 3.20
CA GLY A 134 19.09 -0.41 2.59
C GLY A 134 20.19 -0.24 3.65
N ASP A 135 21.39 -0.71 3.32
CA ASP A 135 22.58 -0.59 4.16
C ASP A 135 23.38 0.67 3.79
N LEU A 136 23.50 1.58 4.74
CA LEU A 136 24.26 2.82 4.57
C LEU A 136 25.78 2.61 4.61
N ASP A 137 26.28 1.49 5.13
CA ASP A 137 27.72 1.20 5.18
C ASP A 137 28.30 0.99 3.77
N HIS A 138 27.49 0.48 2.84
CA HIS A 138 27.87 0.30 1.44
C HIS A 138 27.70 1.56 0.58
N TYR A 139 27.02 2.59 1.08
CA TYR A 139 26.73 3.82 0.35
C TYR A 139 27.96 4.49 -0.31
N PRO A 140 29.08 4.74 0.40
CA PRO A 140 30.23 5.41 -0.21
C PRO A 140 30.87 4.57 -1.33
N LEU A 141 30.99 3.26 -1.13
CA LEU A 141 31.55 2.34 -2.12
C LEU A 141 30.69 2.32 -3.40
N VAL A 142 29.38 2.08 -3.24
CA VAL A 142 28.44 2.02 -4.36
C VAL A 142 28.41 3.36 -5.11
N SER A 143 28.47 4.48 -4.39
CA SER A 143 28.48 5.81 -5.01
C SER A 143 29.74 6.07 -5.84
N ILE A 144 30.92 5.76 -5.31
CA ILE A 144 32.20 5.96 -6.01
C ILE A 144 32.27 5.08 -7.27
N VAL A 145 31.89 3.81 -7.16
CA VAL A 145 31.93 2.87 -8.29
C VAL A 145 30.95 3.29 -9.38
N THR A 146 29.71 3.60 -9.02
CA THR A 146 28.67 4.04 -9.97
C THR A 146 29.10 5.32 -10.69
N LEU A 147 29.62 6.31 -9.95
CA LEU A 147 30.10 7.57 -10.52
C LEU A 147 31.29 7.35 -11.46
N SER A 148 32.25 6.51 -11.06
CA SER A 148 33.44 6.23 -11.87
C SER A 148 33.07 5.55 -13.19
N ILE A 149 32.22 4.53 -13.14
CA ILE A 149 31.73 3.83 -14.33
C ILE A 149 30.92 4.77 -15.22
N GLY A 150 30.05 5.59 -14.63
CA GLY A 150 29.28 6.61 -15.34
C GLY A 150 30.19 7.60 -16.09
N CYS A 151 31.20 8.15 -15.41
CA CYS A 151 32.19 9.05 -16.01
C CYS A 151 32.99 8.37 -17.13
N MET A 152 33.47 7.15 -16.91
CA MET A 152 34.18 6.37 -17.93
C MET A 152 33.30 6.11 -19.16
N GLY A 153 32.03 5.74 -18.95
CA GLY A 153 31.05 5.55 -20.00
C GLY A 153 30.80 6.83 -20.80
N CYS A 154 30.62 7.97 -20.13
CA CYS A 154 30.45 9.26 -20.77
C CYS A 154 31.69 9.66 -21.60
N ILE A 155 32.89 9.51 -21.05
CA ILE A 155 34.15 9.80 -21.78
C ILE A 155 34.28 8.90 -23.00
N TYR A 156 33.96 7.61 -22.86
CA TYR A 156 34.01 6.66 -23.97
C TYR A 156 33.05 7.06 -25.09
N ILE A 157 31.79 7.35 -24.78
CA ILE A 157 30.79 7.80 -25.76
C ILE A 157 31.23 9.09 -26.46
N LEU A 158 31.70 10.09 -25.71
CA LEU A 158 32.20 11.34 -26.27
C LEU A 158 33.41 11.12 -27.18
N SER A 159 34.31 10.21 -26.82
CA SER A 159 35.47 9.87 -27.63
C SER A 159 35.05 9.26 -28.97
N LEU A 160 34.06 8.36 -28.99
CA LEU A 160 33.52 7.79 -30.23
C LEU A 160 32.90 8.86 -31.12
N PHE A 161 32.04 9.74 -30.57
CA PHE A 161 31.44 10.84 -31.32
C PHE A 161 32.51 11.78 -31.91
N SER A 162 33.57 12.09 -31.15
CA SER A 162 34.66 12.94 -31.63
C SER A 162 35.45 12.29 -32.79
N VAL A 163 35.57 10.96 -32.79
CA VAL A 163 36.24 10.20 -33.86
C VAL A 163 35.36 10.13 -35.11
N PHE A 164 34.04 9.90 -34.95
CA PHE A 164 33.10 9.90 -36.07
C PHE A 164 32.96 11.28 -36.72
N SER A 165 32.97 12.35 -35.93
CA SER A 165 32.93 13.74 -36.43
C SER A 165 34.21 14.12 -37.21
N LYS A 166 35.34 13.45 -36.94
CA LYS A 166 36.62 13.69 -37.62
C LYS A 166 36.83 12.87 -38.91
N LYS A 167 35.89 12.01 -39.32
CA LYS A 167 35.95 11.33 -40.62
C LYS A 167 35.25 12.18 -41.68
N PRO A 168 35.97 12.91 -42.57
CA PRO A 168 35.35 13.51 -43.73
C PRO A 168 34.85 12.41 -44.68
N ILE A 169 33.68 12.65 -45.29
CA ILE A 169 33.13 11.91 -46.44
C ILE A 169 34.07 12.09 -47.65
#